data_AF-A0A6N7AGY1-F1
#
_entry.id   AF-A0A6N7AGY1-F1
#
_cell.length_a   1.000
_cell.length_b   1.000
_cell.length_c   1.000
_cell.angle_alpha   90.00
_cell.angle_beta   90.00
_cell.angle_gamma   90.00
#
_symmetry.space_group_name_H-M   'P 1'
#
loop_
_entity.id
_entity.type
_entity.pdbx_description
1 polymer ?
#
loop_
_entity_poly.entity_id
_entity_poly.type
_entity_poly.pdbx_seq_one_letter_code
_entity_poly.pdbx_strand_id
1 'polypeptide(L)' 'MGDPVYWNDTTHAVTTTATANTLIGCAVATAATAATVGRVRLNGTVA' A
#
# COMPACT_ATOMS: atom_id res chain seq x y z
N MET A 1 -1.69 0.63 -10.39
CA MET A 1 -3.02 0.96 -9.81
C MET A 1 -3.77 -0.35 -9.71
N GLY A 2 -4.32 -0.67 -8.54
CA GLY A 2 -4.79 -2.02 -8.21
C GLY A 2 -3.74 -2.90 -7.53
N ASP A 3 -2.49 -2.43 -7.44
CA ASP A 3 -1.40 -3.16 -6.79
C ASP A 3 -1.67 -3.33 -5.28
N PRO A 4 -1.40 -4.51 -4.71
CA PRO A 4 -1.50 -4.71 -3.28
C PRO A 4 -0.51 -3.78 -2.57
N VAL A 5 -1.00 -3.14 -1.51
CA VAL A 5 -0.20 -2.27 -0.65
C VAL A 5 -0.19 -2.82 0.77
N TYR A 6 0.95 -2.66 1.41
CA TYR A 6 1.29 -3.25 2.69
C TYR A 6 1.80 -2.18 3.65
N TRP A 7 1.48 -2.34 4.92
CA TRP A 7 2.08 -1.58 6.02
C TRP A 7 3.40 -2.22 6.45
N ASN A 8 4.47 -1.44 6.45
CA ASN A 8 5.75 -1.81 7.05
C ASN A 8 5.84 -1.21 8.46
N ASP A 9 5.89 -2.08 9.46
CA ASP A 9 5.91 -1.67 10.88
C ASP A 9 7.30 -1.24 11.39
N THR A 10 8.35 -1.45 10.60
CA THR A 10 9.73 -1.02 10.92
C THR A 10 10.02 0.38 10.40
N THR A 11 9.65 0.67 9.15
CA THR A 11 9.86 1.97 8.51
C THR A 11 8.64 2.88 8.60
N HIS A 12 7.52 2.37 9.09
CA HIS A 12 6.26 3.08 9.29
C HIS A 12 5.75 3.67 7.96
N ALA A 13 5.89 2.91 6.89
CA ALA A 13 5.62 3.35 5.53
C ALA A 13 4.74 2.34 4.79
N VAL A 14 3.95 2.85 3.84
CA VAL A 14 3.21 2.02 2.89
C VAL A 14 4.18 1.57 1.79
N THR A 15 4.16 0.28 1.48
CA THR A 15 5.01 -0.34 0.46
C THR A 15 4.22 -1.31 -0.40
N THR A 16 4.76 -1.70 -1.56
CA THR A 16 4.23 -2.78 -2.40
C THR A 16 4.92 -4.12 -2.13
N THR A 17 5.89 -4.16 -1.21
CA THR A 17 6.59 -5.38 -0.81
C THR A 17 5.75 -6.19 0.16
N ALA A 18 5.43 -7.44 -0.19
CA ALA A 18 4.60 -8.31 0.66
C ALA A 18 5.35 -8.91 1.86
N THR A 19 6.61 -9.31 1.66
CA THR A 19 7.37 -10.05 2.67
C THR A 19 7.56 -9.22 3.94
N ALA A 20 7.21 -9.81 5.10
CA ALA A 20 7.29 -9.19 6.43
C ALA A 20 6.46 -7.91 6.61
N ASN A 21 5.50 -7.62 5.72
CA ASN A 21 4.62 -6.47 5.81
C ASN A 21 3.16 -6.91 5.84
N THR A 22 2.30 -6.10 6.46
CA THR A 22 0.87 -6.42 6.65
C THR A 22 0.06 -5.91 5.46
N LEU A 23 -0.72 -6.78 4.81
CA LEU A 23 -1.61 -6.34 3.72
C LEU A 23 -2.69 -5.40 4.27
N ILE A 24 -2.79 -4.19 3.68
CA ILE A 24 -3.80 -3.19 4.08
C ILE A 24 -4.85 -2.95 2.99
N GLY A 25 -4.58 -3.28 1.73
CA GLY A 25 -5.53 -3.10 0.63
C GLY A 25 -4.86 -2.97 -0.73
N CYS A 26 -5.47 -2.20 -1.64
CA CYS A 26 -4.91 -1.92 -2.97
C CYS A 26 -4.82 -0.42 -3.28
N ALA A 27 -3.81 -0.04 -4.06
CA ALA A 27 -3.57 1.35 -4.47
C ALA A 27 -4.63 1.82 -5.47
N VAL A 28 -5.33 2.92 -5.13
CA VAL A 28 -6.39 3.52 -5.98
C VAL A 28 -5.82 4.40 -7.07
N ALA A 29 -4.61 4.91 -6.87
CA ALA A 29 -3.87 5.72 -7.82
C ALA A 29 -2.38 5.43 -7.63
N THR A 30 -1.59 5.63 -8.69
CA THR A 30 -0.13 5.63 -8.59
C THR A 30 0.32 6.79 -7.71
N ALA A 31 1.15 6.50 -6.71
CA ALA A 31 1.81 7.53 -5.93
C ALA A 31 2.81 8.29 -6.82
N ALA A 32 2.79 9.62 -6.77
CA ALA A 32 3.84 10.43 -7.38
C ALA A 32 5.14 10.26 -6.58
N THR A 33 6.29 10.48 -7.23
CA THR A 33 7.63 10.24 -6.64
C THR A 33 7.89 10.97 -5.31
N ALA A 34 7.22 12.10 -5.07
CA ALA A 34 7.32 12.88 -3.82
C ALA A 34 5.99 12.93 -3.02
N ALA A 35 5.06 12.01 -3.30
CA ALA A 35 3.79 11.97 -2.58
C ALA A 35 3.99 11.49 -1.14
N THR A 36 3.52 12.28 -0.18
CA THR A 36 3.48 11.91 1.24
C THR A 36 2.19 11.21 1.64
N VAL A 37 1.17 11.24 0.77
CA VAL A 37 -0.14 10.64 0.99
C VAL A 37 -0.52 9.77 -0.20
N GLY A 38 -0.98 8.54 0.06
CA GLY A 38 -1.53 7.62 -0.93
C GLY A 38 -2.99 7.29 -0.64
N ARG A 39 -3.82 7.12 -1.68
CA ARG A 39 -5.20 6.66 -1.53
C ARG A 39 -5.26 5.14 -1.66
N VAL A 40 -5.84 4.48 -0.66
CA VAL A 40 -5.95 3.02 -0.56
C VAL A 40 -7.42 2.63 -0.48
N ARG A 41 -7.83 1.61 -1.23
CA ARG A 41 -9.11 0.94 -1.00
C ARG A 41 -8.87 -0.15 0.06
N LEU A 42 -9.58 -0.03 1.18
CA LEU A 42 -9.47 -0.91 2.35
C LEU A 42 -10.51 -2.03 2.24
N ASN A 43 -10.26 -3.03 1.41
CA ASN A 43 -11.23 -4.13 1.20
C ASN A 43 -10.77 -5.45 1.81
N GLY A 44 -9.56 -5.55 2.37
CA GLY A 44 -8.99 -6.82 2.85
C GLY A 44 -8.86 -7.91 1.77
N THR A 45 -9.11 -7.59 0.50
CA THR A 45 -9.03 -8.48 -0.65
C THR A 45 -8.71 -7.63 -1.87
N VAL A 46 -7.65 -8.02 -2.59
CA VAL A 46 -7.30 -7.47 -3.89
C VAL A 46 -7.93 -8.41 -4.91
N ALA A 47 -8.81 -7.87 -5.77
CA ALA A 47 -9.48 -8.62 -6.83
C ALA A 47 -8.53 -8.88 -8.01
#